data_AF-A0A3Q3LFU1-F1
#
_entry.id   AF-A0A3Q3LFU1-F1
#
_cell.length_a   1.000
_cell.length_b   1.000
_cell.length_c   1.000
_cell.angle_alpha   90.00
_cell.angle_beta   90.00
_cell.angle_gamma   90.00
#
_symmetry.space_group_name_H-M   'P 1'
#
loop_
_entity.id
_entity.type
_entity.pdbx_description
1 polymer ?
#
loop_
_entity_poly.entity_id
_entity_poly.type
_entity_poly.pdbx_seq_one_letter_code
_entity_poly.pdbx_strand_id
1 'polypeptide(L)'
;MKPFTYSFSKLPLQMFLLQMYRMCSLHAGLSVEAQTWSFRVLTVQLTVILLLLTEARPGQSQGPGPAQIVTALVGEDVVLPCHLEPAADAVSSSVEWGRLDLEPRFVHVWHEGQNLLVNQNPAYRERTSVSPEKLRTGDLSLQLSAVTHSDNGRYRCLFPSQRKTTTVQLVVGSVSSPVITKISRNSRGAVELDCESKGWYPEPEVLWLDSEGNLLSAGPTETLRAPDDLYTVSSRLTVEKRHGNSFTCRVQQTHINQTRLTHIQLSDDFKVQSSDRSATAALAVCLVVSILFILVYFIWKCRKNKTQSRRSDKTDHGGKKNISKMNQTEGDRVRHQLIDHQTVQIEDLSERKVETEDSQAERRQVQSFFPWTIISRQKLQDEEETRREAQKQEKTEWEKKLQDEKKRRMEAEEEVKTLRQEKGFRDQQIQQLKRDLQTQNTQWEKKLQDEEKRKMEAEEEVKTLRQEKESRDQQIQQLKRDLQTQNNQVPAQDR
;
A
#
# COMPACT_ATOMS: atom_id res chain seq x y z
N MET A 1 -14.22 -21.98 -24.91
CA MET A 1 -13.05 -22.19 -25.79
C MET A 1 -12.30 -23.43 -25.32
N LYS A 2 -11.97 -24.37 -26.22
CA LYS A 2 -11.05 -25.52 -26.02
C LYS A 2 -10.33 -25.76 -27.36
N PRO A 3 -9.12 -26.34 -27.40
CA PRO A 3 -8.21 -26.19 -28.53
C PRO A 3 -8.54 -27.11 -29.71
N PHE A 4 -8.25 -26.63 -30.92
CA PHE A 4 -8.16 -27.46 -32.13
C PHE A 4 -6.81 -28.18 -32.15
N THR A 5 -6.83 -29.51 -32.24
CA THR A 5 -5.67 -30.31 -32.64
C THR A 5 -5.64 -30.45 -34.15
N TYR A 6 -4.55 -30.02 -34.80
CA TYR A 6 -4.25 -30.37 -36.18
C TYR A 6 -2.92 -31.13 -36.27
N SER A 7 -2.97 -32.32 -36.85
CA SER A 7 -1.79 -33.06 -37.26
C SER A 7 -1.39 -32.60 -38.65
N PHE A 8 -0.09 -32.36 -38.90
CA PHE A 8 0.44 -32.14 -40.24
C PHE A 8 1.60 -33.10 -40.54
N SER A 9 1.60 -33.61 -41.76
CA SER A 9 2.46 -34.70 -42.22
C SER A 9 3.90 -34.28 -42.44
N LYS A 10 4.82 -35.24 -42.26
CA LYS A 10 6.25 -35.09 -42.60
C LYS A 10 6.46 -35.01 -44.12
N LEU A 11 7.54 -34.33 -44.53
CA LEU A 11 8.15 -34.30 -45.88
C LEU A 11 7.31 -33.53 -46.93
N PRO A 12 7.96 -32.72 -47.82
CA PRO A 12 8.92 -33.24 -48.79
C PRO A 12 10.21 -32.39 -48.96
N LEU A 13 11.28 -32.76 -48.26
CA LEU A 13 12.63 -32.17 -48.49
C LEU A 13 13.48 -32.97 -49.51
N GLN A 14 13.20 -34.27 -49.70
CA GLN A 14 13.91 -35.11 -50.67
C GLN A 14 13.63 -34.74 -52.15
N MET A 15 12.48 -34.13 -52.44
CA MET A 15 12.07 -33.88 -53.83
C MET A 15 12.87 -32.73 -54.49
N PHE A 16 13.25 -31.70 -53.72
CA PHE A 16 14.10 -30.61 -54.19
C PHE A 16 15.52 -31.06 -54.52
N LEU A 17 16.11 -31.93 -53.69
CA LEU A 17 17.48 -32.45 -53.90
C LEU A 17 17.60 -33.26 -55.21
N LEU A 18 16.58 -34.02 -55.57
CA LEU A 18 16.54 -34.80 -56.82
C LEU A 18 16.40 -33.93 -58.08
N GLN A 19 15.77 -32.75 -58.00
CA GLN A 19 15.71 -31.83 -59.14
C GLN A 19 17.04 -31.09 -59.33
N MET A 20 17.68 -30.63 -58.25
CA MET A 20 19.02 -30.01 -58.33
C MET A 20 20.05 -30.95 -58.97
N TYR A 21 20.06 -32.23 -58.58
CA TYR A 21 21.02 -33.20 -59.11
C TYR A 21 20.86 -33.45 -60.62
N ARG A 22 19.63 -33.37 -61.16
CA ARG A 22 19.36 -33.54 -62.59
C ARG A 22 19.77 -32.33 -63.44
N MET A 23 19.84 -31.12 -62.88
CA MET A 23 20.27 -29.93 -63.64
C MET A 23 21.79 -29.84 -63.76
N CYS A 24 22.57 -30.34 -62.79
CA CYS A 24 24.03 -30.38 -62.89
C CYS A 24 24.54 -31.43 -63.90
N SER A 25 23.75 -32.45 -64.25
CA SER A 25 24.16 -33.53 -65.15
C SER A 25 24.06 -33.24 -66.65
N LEU A 26 23.73 -32.00 -67.07
CA LEU A 26 23.43 -31.68 -68.48
C LEU A 26 24.20 -30.47 -69.08
N HIS A 27 25.42 -30.19 -68.61
CA HIS A 27 26.37 -29.34 -69.36
C HIS A 27 27.82 -29.83 -69.32
N ALA A 28 28.50 -29.62 -70.44
CA ALA A 28 29.68 -30.33 -70.92
C ALA A 28 30.90 -30.42 -69.99
N GLY A 29 31.42 -31.65 -69.91
CA GLY A 29 32.78 -32.10 -69.59
C GLY A 29 33.90 -31.08 -69.36
N LEU A 30 34.43 -31.12 -68.13
CA LEU A 30 35.83 -30.84 -67.78
C LEU A 30 36.31 -31.87 -66.75
N SER A 31 37.63 -31.88 -66.45
CA SER A 31 38.29 -32.99 -65.74
C SER A 31 37.71 -33.30 -64.35
N VAL A 32 37.39 -34.57 -64.13
CA VAL A 32 36.75 -35.07 -62.90
C VAL A 32 37.63 -34.92 -61.66
N GLU A 33 38.95 -35.06 -61.80
CA GLU A 33 39.86 -35.09 -60.64
C GLU A 33 39.92 -33.75 -59.90
N ALA A 34 39.99 -32.63 -60.62
CA ALA A 34 40.05 -31.28 -60.03
C ALA A 34 38.80 -30.95 -59.19
N GLN A 35 37.62 -31.39 -59.62
CA GLN A 35 36.36 -31.15 -58.92
C GLN A 35 36.36 -31.79 -57.51
N THR A 36 36.94 -32.99 -57.37
CA THR A 36 36.84 -33.79 -56.14
C THR A 36 37.61 -33.21 -54.95
N TRP A 37 38.73 -32.53 -55.19
CA TRP A 37 39.50 -31.86 -54.14
C TRP A 37 38.73 -30.65 -53.58
N SER A 38 38.18 -29.81 -54.46
CA SER A 38 37.38 -28.63 -54.07
C SER A 38 36.15 -29.02 -53.25
N PHE A 39 35.43 -30.08 -53.65
CA PHE A 39 34.31 -30.60 -52.86
C PHE A 39 34.76 -31.15 -51.50
N ARG A 40 35.87 -31.90 -51.43
CA ARG A 40 36.40 -32.42 -50.15
C ARG A 40 36.79 -31.29 -49.20
N VAL A 41 37.51 -30.27 -49.68
CA VAL A 41 37.88 -29.09 -48.85
C VAL A 41 36.63 -28.35 -48.37
N LEU A 42 35.63 -28.12 -49.24
CA LEU A 42 34.37 -27.50 -48.84
C LEU A 42 33.60 -28.33 -47.80
N THR A 43 33.54 -29.66 -47.94
CA THR A 43 32.92 -30.52 -46.92
C THR A 43 33.66 -30.48 -45.59
N VAL A 44 35.00 -30.50 -45.59
CA VAL A 44 35.80 -30.38 -44.36
C VAL A 44 35.55 -29.03 -43.69
N GLN A 45 35.62 -27.93 -44.44
CA GLN A 45 35.30 -26.58 -43.96
C GLN A 45 33.88 -26.51 -43.35
N LEU A 46 32.86 -27.04 -44.04
CA LEU A 46 31.50 -27.09 -43.48
C LEU A 46 31.40 -27.96 -42.22
N THR A 47 32.09 -29.11 -42.14
CA THR A 47 32.09 -29.93 -40.92
C THR A 47 32.81 -29.26 -39.75
N VAL A 48 33.91 -28.54 -40.00
CA VAL A 48 34.61 -27.76 -38.97
C VAL A 48 33.74 -26.59 -38.50
N ILE A 49 33.05 -25.90 -39.41
CA ILE A 49 32.09 -24.85 -39.06
C ILE A 49 30.91 -25.43 -38.26
N LEU A 50 30.37 -26.60 -38.63
CA LEU A 50 29.34 -27.27 -37.82
C LEU A 50 29.84 -27.66 -36.42
N LEU A 51 31.07 -28.17 -36.31
CA LEU A 51 31.67 -28.57 -35.04
C LEU A 51 31.91 -27.35 -34.12
N LEU A 52 32.42 -26.25 -34.68
CA LEU A 52 32.56 -24.96 -33.98
C LEU A 52 31.21 -24.38 -33.56
N LEU A 53 30.15 -24.59 -34.35
CA LEU A 53 28.77 -24.23 -33.98
C LEU A 53 28.15 -25.17 -32.92
N THR A 54 28.71 -26.36 -32.68
CA THR A 54 28.29 -27.25 -31.58
C THR A 54 29.03 -26.99 -30.27
N GLU A 55 30.30 -26.56 -30.31
CA GLU A 55 31.11 -26.21 -29.12
C GLU A 55 30.87 -24.77 -28.60
N ALA A 56 29.66 -24.27 -28.79
CA ALA A 56 29.18 -22.99 -28.26
C ALA A 56 27.78 -23.10 -27.65
N ARG A 57 27.50 -24.21 -26.95
CA ARG A 57 26.48 -24.19 -25.89
C ARG A 57 27.12 -23.61 -24.62
N PRO A 58 26.92 -22.31 -24.27
CA PRO A 58 27.13 -21.90 -22.88
C PRO A 58 26.27 -22.85 -22.03
N GLY A 59 26.91 -23.53 -21.07
CA GLY A 59 26.30 -24.66 -20.36
C GLY A 59 24.91 -24.29 -19.88
N GLN A 60 23.88 -24.94 -20.45
CA GLN A 60 22.50 -24.52 -20.30
C GLN A 60 22.15 -24.56 -18.81
N SER A 61 22.12 -23.39 -18.18
CA SER A 61 21.63 -23.26 -16.82
C SER A 61 20.23 -23.84 -16.83
N GLN A 62 19.97 -24.79 -15.94
CA GLN A 62 18.62 -25.27 -15.73
C GLN A 62 17.79 -24.04 -15.40
N GLY A 63 16.87 -23.68 -16.29
CA GLY A 63 15.94 -22.57 -16.06
C GLY A 63 15.28 -22.83 -14.71
N PRO A 64 15.25 -21.84 -13.80
CA PRO A 64 14.96 -22.09 -12.39
C PRO A 64 13.66 -22.88 -12.30
N GLY A 65 13.73 -24.05 -11.64
CA GLY A 65 12.57 -24.86 -11.36
C GLY A 65 11.48 -24.04 -10.67
N PRO A 66 10.20 -24.43 -10.78
CA PRO A 66 9.08 -23.65 -10.26
C PRO A 66 9.35 -23.25 -8.80
N ALA A 67 9.56 -21.95 -8.58
CA ALA A 67 10.08 -21.45 -7.31
C ALA A 67 9.09 -21.76 -6.19
N GLN A 68 9.60 -22.32 -5.09
CA GLN A 68 8.76 -22.67 -3.95
C GLN A 68 8.18 -21.40 -3.34
N ILE A 69 6.86 -21.32 -3.22
CA ILE A 69 6.18 -20.17 -2.61
C ILE A 69 6.12 -20.37 -1.10
N VAL A 70 6.50 -19.35 -0.35
CA VAL A 70 6.41 -19.27 1.10
C VAL A 70 5.64 -18.01 1.48
N THR A 71 4.76 -18.10 2.47
CA THR A 71 3.86 -17.03 2.90
C THR A 71 4.03 -16.74 4.38
N ALA A 72 4.11 -15.47 4.76
CA ALA A 72 4.16 -15.00 6.15
C ALA A 72 3.42 -13.67 6.29
N LEU A 73 2.99 -13.30 7.50
CA LEU A 73 2.44 -11.97 7.80
C LEU A 73 3.53 -11.01 8.28
N VAL A 74 3.34 -9.71 8.08
CA VAL A 74 4.24 -8.67 8.61
C VAL A 74 4.46 -8.85 10.12
N GLY A 75 5.72 -8.88 10.53
CA GLY A 75 6.14 -9.08 11.92
C GLY A 75 6.36 -10.54 12.34
N GLU A 76 5.99 -11.52 11.50
CA GLU A 76 6.29 -12.94 11.77
C GLU A 76 7.75 -13.29 11.40
N ASP A 77 8.24 -14.42 11.94
CA ASP A 77 9.50 -15.04 11.53
C ASP A 77 9.22 -16.12 10.48
N VAL A 78 10.04 -16.20 9.44
CA VAL A 78 9.87 -17.13 8.31
C VAL A 78 11.11 -17.98 8.05
N VAL A 79 10.91 -19.21 7.56
CA VAL A 79 11.98 -20.08 7.07
C VAL A 79 11.87 -20.22 5.56
N LEU A 80 12.90 -19.83 4.82
CA LEU A 80 13.01 -20.05 3.38
C LEU A 80 13.75 -21.38 3.13
N PRO A 81 13.09 -22.41 2.59
CA PRO A 81 13.65 -23.74 2.49
C PRO A 81 14.74 -23.85 1.42
N CYS A 82 15.82 -24.56 1.73
CA CYS A 82 16.82 -24.99 0.74
C CYS A 82 17.52 -26.26 1.23
N HIS A 83 17.59 -27.28 0.39
CA HIS A 83 18.16 -28.58 0.77
C HIS A 83 19.10 -29.12 -0.32
N LEU A 84 20.08 -29.92 0.09
CA LEU A 84 20.98 -30.63 -0.82
C LEU A 84 20.44 -32.03 -1.11
N GLU A 85 20.29 -32.35 -2.40
CA GLU A 85 19.99 -33.71 -2.88
C GLU A 85 21.16 -34.25 -3.72
N PRO A 86 21.81 -35.37 -3.34
CA PRO A 86 21.72 -36.02 -2.04
C PRO A 86 22.22 -35.13 -0.89
N ALA A 87 21.81 -35.45 0.33
CA ALA A 87 22.25 -34.77 1.55
C ALA A 87 23.76 -34.90 1.76
N ALA A 88 24.40 -33.83 2.23
CA ALA A 88 25.83 -33.74 2.50
C ALA A 88 26.10 -32.69 3.58
N ASP A 89 27.18 -32.85 4.34
CA ASP A 89 27.61 -31.83 5.32
C ASP A 89 28.08 -30.55 4.59
N ALA A 90 27.47 -29.43 4.95
CA ALA A 90 27.74 -28.11 4.41
C ALA A 90 28.38 -27.15 5.43
N VAL A 91 28.69 -27.57 6.66
CA VAL A 91 29.20 -26.68 7.74
C VAL A 91 30.50 -25.98 7.35
N SER A 92 31.44 -26.70 6.75
CA SER A 92 32.72 -26.15 6.25
C SER A 92 32.64 -25.60 4.82
N SER A 93 31.46 -25.61 4.20
CA SER A 93 31.25 -25.09 2.83
C SER A 93 30.69 -23.66 2.85
N SER A 94 30.67 -23.01 1.68
CA SER A 94 29.94 -21.75 1.49
C SER A 94 28.45 -21.98 1.19
N VAL A 95 27.58 -21.15 1.76
CA VAL A 95 26.15 -21.05 1.40
C VAL A 95 25.82 -19.58 1.20
N GLU A 96 25.28 -19.24 0.02
CA GLU A 96 24.88 -17.88 -0.32
C GLU A 96 23.35 -17.79 -0.44
N TRP A 97 22.72 -16.96 0.39
CA TRP A 97 21.36 -16.47 0.18
C TRP A 97 21.42 -15.05 -0.36
N GLY A 98 20.75 -14.80 -1.49
CA GLY A 98 20.74 -13.48 -2.11
C GLY A 98 19.48 -13.17 -2.91
N ARG A 99 19.30 -11.89 -3.21
CA ARG A 99 18.21 -11.31 -4.00
C ARG A 99 18.78 -10.57 -5.19
N LEU A 100 18.30 -10.90 -6.39
CA LEU A 100 18.83 -10.33 -7.65
C LEU A 100 18.32 -8.91 -7.94
N ASP A 101 17.32 -8.47 -7.18
CA ASP A 101 16.66 -7.17 -7.22
C ASP A 101 17.22 -6.17 -6.19
N LEU A 102 18.23 -6.56 -5.40
CA LEU A 102 18.88 -5.74 -4.38
C LEU A 102 20.37 -5.52 -4.68
N GLU A 103 20.88 -4.36 -4.28
CA GLU A 103 22.33 -4.10 -4.22
C GLU A 103 22.65 -3.40 -2.88
N PRO A 104 23.48 -3.99 -1.98
CA PRO A 104 24.10 -5.30 -2.09
C PRO A 104 23.10 -6.46 -2.22
N ARG A 105 23.44 -7.45 -3.06
CA ARG A 105 22.58 -8.61 -3.35
C ARG A 105 22.52 -9.69 -2.25
N PHE A 106 23.48 -9.70 -1.32
CA PHE A 106 23.60 -10.75 -0.32
C PHE A 106 22.65 -10.50 0.85
N VAL A 107 21.72 -11.44 1.04
CA VAL A 107 20.79 -11.47 2.18
C VAL A 107 21.49 -12.09 3.39
N HIS A 108 22.20 -13.21 3.18
CA HIS A 108 22.97 -13.90 4.19
C HIS A 108 24.06 -14.74 3.52
N VAL A 109 25.25 -14.84 4.12
CA VAL A 109 26.35 -15.68 3.62
C VAL A 109 26.96 -16.45 4.78
N TRP A 110 27.01 -17.77 4.64
CA TRP A 110 27.77 -18.68 5.49
C TRP A 110 29.03 -19.12 4.74
N HIS A 111 30.17 -19.18 5.42
CA HIS A 111 31.44 -19.60 4.83
C HIS A 111 32.34 -20.19 5.92
N GLU A 112 32.88 -21.40 5.68
CA GLU A 112 33.90 -22.06 6.52
C GLU A 112 33.59 -22.05 8.04
N GLY A 113 32.33 -22.32 8.39
CA GLY A 113 31.89 -22.41 9.79
C GLY A 113 31.39 -21.12 10.44
N GLN A 114 31.30 -20.00 9.69
CA GLN A 114 30.93 -18.69 10.23
C GLN A 114 30.06 -17.83 9.29
N ASN A 115 29.36 -16.84 9.87
CA ASN A 115 28.58 -15.85 9.12
C ASN A 115 29.52 -14.78 8.52
N LEU A 116 29.45 -14.57 7.20
CA LEU A 116 30.20 -13.53 6.50
C LEU A 116 29.33 -12.27 6.30
N LEU A 117 29.56 -11.25 7.12
CA LEU A 117 28.81 -9.98 7.08
C LEU A 117 29.28 -9.01 5.98
N VAL A 118 30.40 -9.34 5.30
CA VAL A 118 30.97 -8.52 4.21
C VAL A 118 30.00 -8.48 3.04
N ASN A 119 29.67 -7.27 2.57
CA ASN A 119 28.67 -7.01 1.54
C ASN A 119 27.25 -7.57 1.84
N GLN A 120 26.95 -7.94 3.09
CA GLN A 120 25.58 -8.24 3.49
C GLN A 120 24.74 -6.96 3.44
N ASN A 121 23.59 -7.04 2.76
CA ASN A 121 22.64 -5.97 2.61
C ASN A 121 22.16 -5.47 3.98
N PRO A 122 22.19 -4.14 4.26
CA PRO A 122 21.82 -3.59 5.56
C PRO A 122 20.44 -4.01 6.09
N ALA A 123 19.44 -4.23 5.22
CA ALA A 123 18.09 -4.61 5.63
C ALA A 123 17.96 -6.04 6.21
N TYR A 124 19.01 -6.86 6.08
CA TYR A 124 19.04 -8.28 6.48
C TYR A 124 20.04 -8.61 7.59
N ARG A 125 20.82 -7.61 8.05
CA ARG A 125 21.73 -7.75 9.19
C ARG A 125 20.94 -8.04 10.45
N GLU A 126 21.46 -8.92 11.29
CA GLU A 126 20.88 -9.35 12.59
C GLU A 126 19.50 -10.03 12.51
N ARG A 127 18.80 -9.92 11.38
CA ARG A 127 17.52 -10.57 11.07
C ARG A 127 17.65 -11.93 10.39
N THR A 128 18.86 -12.39 10.06
CA THR A 128 19.08 -13.59 9.25
C THR A 128 20.05 -14.60 9.86
N SER A 129 19.73 -15.88 9.78
CA SER A 129 20.61 -16.97 10.21
C SER A 129 20.42 -18.25 9.38
N VAL A 130 21.45 -19.09 9.36
CA VAL A 130 21.35 -20.52 9.02
C VAL A 130 21.73 -21.34 10.26
N SER A 131 21.17 -22.55 10.42
CA SER A 131 21.46 -23.40 11.58
C SER A 131 22.67 -24.30 11.31
N PRO A 132 23.78 -24.20 12.07
CA PRO A 132 24.98 -25.01 11.84
C PRO A 132 24.75 -26.52 12.04
N GLU A 133 23.76 -26.90 12.85
CA GLU A 133 23.38 -28.30 13.05
C GLU A 133 22.67 -28.86 11.82
N LYS A 134 21.75 -28.09 11.21
CA LYS A 134 21.02 -28.44 9.98
C LYS A 134 21.93 -28.49 8.75
N LEU A 135 22.97 -27.66 8.69
CA LEU A 135 23.98 -27.71 7.63
C LEU A 135 24.69 -29.08 7.57
N ARG A 136 24.86 -29.79 8.69
CA ARG A 136 25.45 -31.16 8.70
C ARG A 136 24.61 -32.18 7.95
N THR A 137 23.29 -31.98 7.89
CA THR A 137 22.35 -32.84 7.16
C THR A 137 21.98 -32.28 5.79
N GLY A 138 22.69 -31.27 5.29
CA GLY A 138 22.42 -30.64 3.99
C GLY A 138 21.18 -29.75 3.95
N ASP A 139 20.65 -29.33 5.10
CA ASP A 139 19.59 -28.34 5.19
C ASP A 139 20.20 -26.93 5.30
N LEU A 140 20.08 -26.18 4.21
CA LEU A 140 20.66 -24.85 3.98
C LEU A 140 19.64 -23.73 4.21
N SER A 141 18.49 -24.03 4.82
CA SER A 141 17.34 -23.12 4.93
C SER A 141 17.67 -21.85 5.73
N LEU A 142 17.23 -20.70 5.22
CA LEU A 142 17.41 -19.40 5.86
C LEU A 142 16.28 -19.13 6.84
N GLN A 143 16.61 -18.73 8.07
CA GLN A 143 15.67 -18.05 8.97
C GLN A 143 15.75 -16.55 8.71
N LEU A 144 14.58 -15.89 8.59
CA LEU A 144 14.44 -14.44 8.44
C LEU A 144 13.40 -13.95 9.45
N SER A 145 13.81 -13.09 10.39
CA SER A 145 12.95 -12.61 11.48
C SER A 145 12.24 -11.28 11.20
N ALA A 146 11.08 -11.12 11.83
CA ALA A 146 10.19 -9.95 11.75
C ALA A 146 10.03 -9.43 10.32
N VAL A 147 9.39 -10.21 9.44
CA VAL A 147 9.28 -9.88 8.01
C VAL A 147 8.51 -8.58 7.74
N THR A 148 8.88 -7.89 6.67
CA THR A 148 8.33 -6.59 6.25
C THR A 148 7.88 -6.63 4.80
N HIS A 149 7.09 -5.67 4.32
CA HIS A 149 6.65 -5.67 2.92
C HIS A 149 7.81 -5.59 1.91
N SER A 150 8.94 -4.95 2.27
CA SER A 150 10.17 -4.96 1.47
C SER A 150 10.85 -6.33 1.37
N ASP A 151 10.51 -7.28 2.24
CA ASP A 151 10.98 -8.67 2.15
C ASP A 151 10.16 -9.51 1.14
N ASN A 152 9.08 -8.96 0.56
CA ASN A 152 8.50 -9.56 -0.65
C ASN A 152 9.56 -9.64 -1.75
N GLY A 153 9.78 -10.84 -2.29
CA GLY A 153 10.83 -11.01 -3.30
C GLY A 153 11.20 -12.47 -3.58
N ARG A 154 12.05 -12.62 -4.60
CA ARG A 154 12.53 -13.91 -5.08
C ARG A 154 13.97 -14.15 -4.61
N TYR A 155 14.09 -14.98 -3.59
CA TYR A 155 15.35 -15.35 -2.95
C TYR A 155 16.01 -16.50 -3.71
N ARG A 156 17.33 -16.44 -3.83
CA ARG A 156 18.20 -17.45 -4.45
C ARG A 156 19.12 -18.02 -3.38
N CYS A 157 18.95 -19.31 -3.08
CA CYS A 157 19.93 -20.13 -2.37
C CYS A 157 20.95 -20.66 -3.40
N LEU A 158 22.24 -20.44 -3.17
CA LEU A 158 23.33 -21.00 -3.97
C LEU A 158 24.31 -21.75 -3.06
N PHE A 159 24.68 -22.97 -3.48
CA PHE A 159 25.74 -23.78 -2.89
C PHE A 159 26.92 -23.88 -3.88
N PRO A 160 27.94 -23.00 -3.78
CA PRO A 160 28.92 -22.81 -4.86
C PRO A 160 29.75 -24.05 -5.19
N SER A 161 30.11 -24.86 -4.17
CA SER A 161 30.96 -26.05 -4.32
C SER A 161 30.38 -27.12 -5.26
N GLN A 162 29.05 -27.21 -5.34
CA GLN A 162 28.33 -28.10 -6.28
C GLN A 162 27.58 -27.33 -7.38
N ARG A 163 27.73 -25.99 -7.43
CA ARG A 163 26.99 -25.05 -8.30
C ARG A 163 25.45 -25.19 -8.25
N LYS A 164 24.91 -25.80 -7.19
CA LYS A 164 23.46 -26.01 -7.01
C LYS A 164 22.77 -24.71 -6.65
N THR A 165 21.66 -24.41 -7.31
CA THR A 165 20.89 -23.17 -7.10
C THR A 165 19.41 -23.49 -6.92
N THR A 166 18.82 -23.03 -5.84
CA THR A 166 17.39 -23.18 -5.50
C THR A 166 16.75 -21.79 -5.38
N THR A 167 15.49 -21.66 -5.77
CA THR A 167 14.77 -20.36 -5.81
C THR A 167 13.49 -20.44 -5.00
N VAL A 168 13.30 -19.49 -4.09
CA VAL A 168 12.12 -19.37 -3.20
C VAL A 168 11.47 -18.01 -3.42
N GLN A 169 10.15 -17.99 -3.56
CA GLN A 169 9.35 -16.76 -3.62
C GLN A 169 8.72 -16.52 -2.25
N LEU A 170 9.14 -15.47 -1.55
CA LEU A 170 8.49 -15.02 -0.33
C LEU A 170 7.35 -14.06 -0.69
N VAL A 171 6.19 -14.27 -0.07
CA VAL A 171 5.02 -13.36 -0.10
C VAL A 171 4.73 -12.94 1.33
N VAL A 172 5.05 -11.69 1.67
CA VAL A 172 4.77 -11.08 2.98
C VAL A 172 3.45 -10.32 2.91
N GLY A 173 2.44 -10.89 3.56
CA GLY A 173 1.08 -10.35 3.60
C GLY A 173 0.80 -9.43 4.77
N SER A 174 -0.22 -8.60 4.62
CA SER A 174 -0.83 -7.82 5.71
C SER A 174 -2.35 -7.97 5.66
N VAL A 175 -2.97 -7.93 6.84
CA VAL A 175 -4.37 -8.27 7.09
C VAL A 175 -4.92 -7.41 8.23
N SER A 176 -6.18 -6.99 8.15
CA SER A 176 -6.83 -6.20 9.20
C SER A 176 -8.29 -6.60 9.40
N SER A 177 -8.91 -6.14 10.49
CA SER A 177 -10.33 -6.39 10.72
C SER A 177 -11.20 -5.50 9.82
N PRO A 178 -12.21 -6.04 9.11
CA PRO A 178 -13.22 -5.22 8.46
C PRO A 178 -14.14 -4.52 9.46
N VAL A 179 -14.68 -3.37 9.07
CA VAL A 179 -15.60 -2.56 9.86
C VAL A 179 -16.82 -2.16 9.02
N ILE A 180 -18.00 -2.08 9.65
CA ILE A 180 -19.20 -1.55 9.00
C ILE A 180 -19.20 -0.03 9.18
N THR A 181 -19.10 0.72 8.08
CA THR A 181 -18.92 2.19 8.08
C THR A 181 -20.23 2.95 7.92
N LYS A 182 -21.20 2.36 7.21
CA LYS A 182 -22.52 2.94 6.95
C LYS A 182 -23.60 1.89 7.19
N ILE A 183 -24.64 2.27 7.93
CA ILE A 183 -25.92 1.55 7.98
C ILE A 183 -27.02 2.56 7.68
N SER A 184 -27.82 2.31 6.66
CA SER A 184 -28.82 3.27 6.19
C SER A 184 -30.01 2.57 5.54
N ARG A 185 -31.11 3.29 5.34
CA ARG A 185 -32.30 2.82 4.62
C ARG A 185 -32.55 3.71 3.41
N ASN A 186 -32.69 3.13 2.23
CA ASN A 186 -32.95 3.88 1.01
C ASN A 186 -34.44 4.18 0.80
N SER A 187 -34.76 4.94 -0.25
CA SER A 187 -36.11 5.41 -0.56
C SER A 187 -37.12 4.29 -0.86
N ARG A 188 -36.66 3.05 -1.10
CA ARG A 188 -37.51 1.86 -1.28
C ARG A 188 -37.70 1.05 0.01
N GLY A 189 -37.08 1.45 1.12
CA GLY A 189 -37.16 0.78 2.41
C GLY A 189 -36.15 -0.35 2.63
N ALA A 190 -35.33 -0.69 1.62
CA ALA A 190 -34.23 -1.63 1.76
C ALA A 190 -33.10 -1.04 2.61
N VAL A 191 -32.36 -1.91 3.31
CA VAL A 191 -31.21 -1.54 4.13
C VAL A 191 -29.95 -1.60 3.28
N GLU A 192 -29.11 -0.58 3.38
CA GLU A 192 -27.79 -0.49 2.75
C GLU A 192 -26.71 -0.51 3.82
N LEU A 193 -25.77 -1.45 3.68
CA LEU A 193 -24.62 -1.68 4.55
C LEU A 193 -23.35 -1.47 3.74
N ASP A 194 -22.47 -0.57 4.17
CA ASP A 194 -21.12 -0.43 3.60
C ASP A 194 -20.12 -1.05 4.59
N CYS A 195 -19.30 -1.97 4.10
CA CYS A 195 -18.19 -2.60 4.83
C CYS A 195 -16.86 -2.14 4.24
N GLU A 196 -15.91 -1.74 5.08
CA GLU A 196 -14.59 -1.23 4.69
C GLU A 196 -13.48 -1.98 5.45
N SER A 197 -12.32 -2.19 4.81
CA SER A 197 -11.12 -2.70 5.47
C SER A 197 -9.85 -2.17 4.81
N LYS A 198 -8.79 -1.92 5.59
CA LYS A 198 -7.61 -1.11 5.21
C LYS A 198 -6.30 -1.80 5.54
N GLY A 199 -5.26 -1.58 4.74
CA GLY A 199 -3.91 -2.09 5.03
C GLY A 199 -3.68 -3.56 4.63
N TRP A 200 -4.39 -4.07 3.63
CA TRP A 200 -4.25 -5.45 3.15
C TRP A 200 -3.13 -5.60 2.11
N TYR A 201 -2.45 -6.74 2.10
CA TYR A 201 -1.53 -7.12 1.03
C TYR A 201 -1.40 -8.65 0.97
N PRO A 202 -1.42 -9.32 -0.20
CA PRO A 202 -1.81 -8.79 -1.51
C PRO A 202 -3.31 -8.40 -1.55
N GLU A 203 -3.84 -8.05 -2.72
CA GLU A 203 -5.24 -7.67 -2.92
C GLU A 203 -6.23 -8.72 -2.36
N PRO A 204 -7.19 -8.34 -1.50
CA PRO A 204 -8.16 -9.26 -0.93
C PRO A 204 -9.52 -9.25 -1.66
N GLU A 205 -10.23 -10.36 -1.58
CA GLU A 205 -11.64 -10.49 -1.97
C GLU A 205 -12.55 -10.05 -0.81
N VAL A 206 -13.67 -9.38 -1.11
CA VAL A 206 -14.73 -9.07 -0.14
C VAL A 206 -16.00 -9.82 -0.50
N LEU A 207 -16.57 -10.53 0.47
CA LEU A 207 -17.75 -11.37 0.35
C LEU A 207 -18.75 -11.03 1.46
N TRP A 208 -20.04 -11.10 1.15
CA TRP A 208 -21.10 -10.95 2.13
C TRP A 208 -21.81 -12.28 2.35
N LEU A 209 -22.14 -12.58 3.61
CA LEU A 209 -22.83 -13.79 4.04
C LEU A 209 -24.07 -13.46 4.88
N ASP A 210 -25.07 -14.34 4.84
CA ASP A 210 -26.24 -14.32 5.74
C ASP A 210 -25.91 -14.91 7.13
N SER A 211 -26.95 -15.25 7.92
CA SER A 211 -26.85 -15.91 9.22
C SER A 211 -26.40 -17.37 9.14
N GLU A 212 -26.64 -18.01 8.00
CA GLU A 212 -26.44 -19.44 7.74
C GLU A 212 -25.07 -19.71 7.08
N GLY A 213 -24.43 -18.68 6.52
CA GLY A 213 -23.13 -18.72 5.85
C GLY A 213 -23.19 -18.77 4.32
N ASN A 214 -24.35 -18.56 3.69
CA ASN A 214 -24.49 -18.53 2.23
C ASN A 214 -24.05 -17.17 1.66
N LEU A 215 -23.57 -17.16 0.42
CA LEU A 215 -23.13 -15.96 -0.29
C LEU A 215 -24.31 -15.06 -0.71
N LEU A 216 -24.25 -13.79 -0.34
CA LEU A 216 -25.20 -12.75 -0.75
C LEU A 216 -24.69 -11.95 -1.95
N SER A 217 -25.59 -11.59 -2.87
CA SER A 217 -25.28 -10.70 -3.99
C SER A 217 -25.15 -9.25 -3.52
N ALA A 218 -23.91 -8.81 -3.33
CA ALA A 218 -23.56 -7.41 -3.05
C ALA A 218 -23.33 -6.61 -4.36
N GLY A 219 -23.11 -5.30 -4.22
CA GLY A 219 -22.56 -4.46 -5.29
C GLY A 219 -21.09 -4.79 -5.59
N PRO A 220 -20.51 -4.21 -6.65
CA PRO A 220 -19.10 -4.38 -6.95
C PRO A 220 -18.23 -3.87 -5.79
N THR A 221 -17.15 -4.58 -5.49
CA THR A 221 -16.15 -4.16 -4.50
C THR A 221 -15.34 -2.99 -5.08
N GLU A 222 -15.25 -1.91 -4.30
CA GLU A 222 -14.39 -0.76 -4.58
C GLU A 222 -13.02 -1.03 -3.94
N THR A 223 -12.01 -1.28 -4.78
CA THR A 223 -10.61 -1.50 -4.35
C THR A 223 -9.77 -0.26 -4.63
N LEU A 224 -9.04 0.22 -3.62
CA LEU A 224 -8.12 1.35 -3.71
C LEU A 224 -6.73 0.93 -3.18
N ARG A 225 -5.69 1.11 -4.00
CA ARG A 225 -4.29 0.90 -3.61
C ARG A 225 -3.71 2.22 -3.10
N ALA A 226 -3.24 2.25 -1.86
CA ALA A 226 -2.71 3.43 -1.20
C ALA A 226 -1.20 3.61 -1.51
N PRO A 227 -0.60 4.79 -1.19
CA PRO A 227 0.81 5.08 -1.53
C PRO A 227 1.86 4.25 -0.77
N ASP A 228 1.43 3.50 0.24
CA ASP A 228 2.20 2.49 1.00
C ASP A 228 2.19 1.10 0.35
N ASP A 229 1.62 1.01 -0.86
CA ASP A 229 1.34 -0.21 -1.64
C ASP A 229 0.24 -1.12 -1.06
N LEU A 230 -0.44 -0.68 0.01
CA LEU A 230 -1.48 -1.47 0.68
C LEU A 230 -2.87 -1.24 0.09
N TYR A 231 -3.69 -2.27 0.19
CA TYR A 231 -5.05 -2.30 -0.31
C TYR A 231 -6.05 -1.87 0.75
N THR A 232 -6.93 -0.95 0.35
CA THR A 232 -8.20 -0.63 1.00
C THR A 232 -9.32 -1.19 0.14
N VAL A 233 -10.23 -1.95 0.74
CA VAL A 233 -11.40 -2.52 0.06
C VAL A 233 -12.68 -2.07 0.74
N SER A 234 -13.69 -1.75 -0.07
CA SER A 234 -15.03 -1.38 0.36
C SER A 234 -16.07 -2.16 -0.44
N SER A 235 -17.16 -2.57 0.20
CA SER A 235 -18.26 -3.27 -0.48
C SER A 235 -19.61 -2.87 0.10
N ARG A 236 -20.60 -2.61 -0.77
CA ARG A 236 -21.97 -2.26 -0.42
C ARG A 236 -22.91 -3.44 -0.61
N LEU A 237 -23.57 -3.85 0.46
CA LEU A 237 -24.70 -4.80 0.43
C LEU A 237 -26.03 -4.03 0.54
N THR A 238 -27.00 -4.39 -0.29
CA THR A 238 -28.37 -3.85 -0.23
C THR A 238 -29.35 -4.99 -0.05
N VAL A 239 -30.06 -5.03 1.08
CA VAL A 239 -30.95 -6.13 1.48
C VAL A 239 -32.36 -5.65 1.84
N GLU A 240 -33.38 -6.35 1.36
CA GLU A 240 -34.74 -6.18 1.87
C GLU A 240 -34.87 -6.89 3.22
N LYS A 241 -35.64 -6.29 4.15
CA LYS A 241 -35.89 -6.81 5.52
C LYS A 241 -36.43 -8.26 5.60
N ARG A 242 -36.82 -8.86 4.48
CA ARG A 242 -37.25 -10.28 4.40
C ARG A 242 -36.10 -11.28 4.60
N HIS A 243 -34.85 -10.89 4.35
CA HIS A 243 -33.70 -11.79 4.24
C HIS A 243 -32.87 -11.90 5.53
N GLY A 244 -33.55 -11.96 6.68
CA GLY A 244 -32.92 -12.02 8.00
C GLY A 244 -32.41 -10.68 8.54
N ASN A 245 -31.93 -10.70 9.79
CA ASN A 245 -31.43 -9.52 10.50
C ASN A 245 -29.90 -9.55 10.74
N SER A 246 -29.20 -10.62 10.37
CA SER A 246 -27.77 -10.82 10.67
C SER A 246 -26.97 -11.00 9.38
N PHE A 247 -25.90 -10.23 9.24
CA PHE A 247 -25.05 -10.24 8.04
C PHE A 247 -23.57 -10.28 8.44
N THR A 248 -22.75 -10.95 7.63
CA THR A 248 -21.30 -11.03 7.85
C THR A 248 -20.57 -10.48 6.64
N CYS A 249 -19.72 -9.48 6.85
CA CYS A 249 -18.73 -9.07 5.86
C CYS A 249 -17.45 -9.87 6.08
N ARG A 250 -17.01 -10.62 5.07
CA ARG A 250 -15.81 -11.46 5.07
C ARG A 250 -14.81 -10.91 4.07
N VAL A 251 -13.60 -10.61 4.52
CA VAL A 251 -12.48 -10.19 3.68
C VAL A 251 -11.43 -11.30 3.69
N GLN A 252 -11.00 -11.77 2.52
CA GLN A 252 -10.13 -12.95 2.40
C GLN A 252 -9.04 -12.83 1.34
N GLN A 253 -7.98 -13.60 1.51
CA GLN A 253 -6.91 -13.76 0.53
C GLN A 253 -6.66 -15.24 0.31
N THR A 254 -7.30 -15.78 -0.72
CA THR A 254 -7.20 -17.20 -1.11
C THR A 254 -5.74 -17.64 -1.35
N HIS A 255 -4.92 -16.78 -1.95
CA HIS A 255 -3.51 -17.03 -2.24
C HIS A 255 -2.59 -17.22 -1.01
N ILE A 256 -2.97 -16.71 0.16
CA ILE A 256 -2.20 -16.88 1.41
C ILE A 256 -3.05 -17.47 2.56
N ASN A 257 -4.20 -18.06 2.22
CA ASN A 257 -5.17 -18.67 3.16
C ASN A 257 -5.62 -17.79 4.33
N GLN A 258 -5.57 -16.46 4.19
CA GLN A 258 -6.03 -15.53 5.22
C GLN A 258 -7.50 -15.17 5.07
N THR A 259 -8.17 -14.92 6.20
CA THR A 259 -9.54 -14.41 6.25
C THR A 259 -9.71 -13.59 7.53
N ARG A 260 -10.46 -12.49 7.45
CA ARG A 260 -10.98 -11.72 8.58
C ARG A 260 -12.45 -11.41 8.32
N LEU A 261 -13.23 -11.24 9.37
CA LEU A 261 -14.68 -11.05 9.26
C LEU A 261 -15.19 -10.05 10.29
N THR A 262 -16.37 -9.50 10.03
CA THR A 262 -17.12 -8.67 10.96
C THR A 262 -18.61 -8.96 10.79
N HIS A 263 -19.34 -9.00 11.90
CA HIS A 263 -20.75 -9.35 11.97
C HIS A 263 -21.58 -8.12 12.34
N ILE A 264 -22.73 -7.95 11.70
CA ILE A 264 -23.72 -6.92 12.04
C ILE A 264 -25.10 -7.54 12.22
N GLN A 265 -25.73 -7.22 13.34
CA GLN A 265 -27.13 -7.55 13.62
C GLN A 265 -27.96 -6.27 13.60
N LEU A 266 -29.06 -6.30 12.86
CA LEU A 266 -30.00 -5.19 12.72
C LEU A 266 -31.11 -5.31 13.77
N SER A 267 -31.09 -4.41 14.75
CA SER A 267 -32.22 -4.20 15.65
C SER A 267 -33.43 -3.64 14.91
N ASP A 268 -34.65 -3.98 15.35
CA ASP A 268 -35.89 -3.45 14.77
C ASP A 268 -36.07 -1.93 14.96
N ASP A 269 -35.27 -1.31 15.83
CA ASP A 269 -35.26 0.12 16.18
C ASP A 269 -34.83 1.09 15.06
N PHE A 270 -34.76 0.65 13.79
CA PHE A 270 -34.80 1.55 12.62
C PHE A 270 -36.20 2.17 12.47
N LYS A 271 -36.59 2.95 13.49
CA LYS A 271 -37.94 3.47 13.71
C LYS A 271 -38.43 4.22 12.50
N VAL A 272 -39.52 3.71 11.93
CA VAL A 272 -40.29 4.38 10.92
C VAL A 272 -40.89 5.62 11.57
N GLN A 273 -40.31 6.80 11.31
CA GLN A 273 -41.02 8.05 11.49
C GLN A 273 -42.05 8.17 10.37
N SER A 274 -43.13 7.38 10.47
CA SER A 274 -44.31 7.58 9.66
C SER A 274 -44.81 8.99 9.98
N SER A 275 -44.67 9.89 9.01
CA SER A 275 -45.41 11.14 9.03
C SER A 275 -46.87 10.77 8.77
N ASP A 276 -47.56 10.33 9.81
CA ASP A 276 -48.98 9.97 9.80
C ASP A 276 -49.83 11.24 9.67
N ARG A 277 -49.74 11.83 8.48
CA ARG A 277 -50.55 12.98 8.01
C ARG A 277 -52.04 12.66 8.06
N SER A 278 -52.41 11.38 8.10
CA SER A 278 -53.75 10.89 8.41
C SER A 278 -54.20 11.27 9.83
N ALA A 279 -53.36 11.03 10.84
CA ALA A 279 -53.70 11.30 12.25
C ALA A 279 -53.80 12.80 12.54
N THR A 280 -52.89 13.61 12.00
CA THR A 280 -52.97 15.07 12.15
C THR A 280 -54.14 15.68 11.37
N ALA A 281 -54.49 15.16 10.19
CA ALA A 281 -55.69 15.57 9.47
C ALA A 281 -56.97 15.20 10.22
N ALA A 282 -57.06 13.98 10.79
CA ALA A 282 -58.22 13.55 11.57
C ALA A 282 -58.45 14.45 12.79
N LEU A 283 -57.39 14.76 13.55
CA LEU A 283 -57.47 15.68 14.69
C LEU A 283 -57.90 17.10 14.27
N ALA A 284 -57.40 17.62 13.15
CA ALA A 284 -57.83 18.91 12.61
C ALA A 284 -59.32 18.92 12.23
N VAL A 285 -59.83 17.86 11.60
CA VAL A 285 -61.26 17.72 11.28
C VAL A 285 -62.12 17.65 12.55
N CYS A 286 -61.70 16.90 13.57
CA CYS A 286 -62.41 16.85 14.86
C CYS A 286 -62.45 18.23 15.56
N LEU A 287 -61.38 19.01 15.48
CA LEU A 287 -61.34 20.39 16.00
C LEU A 287 -62.29 21.32 15.23
N VAL A 288 -62.33 21.26 13.89
CA VAL A 288 -63.29 22.04 13.09
C VAL A 288 -64.73 21.66 13.41
N VAL A 289 -65.05 20.37 13.50
CA VAL A 289 -66.41 19.88 13.81
C VAL A 289 -66.86 20.33 15.20
N SER A 290 -65.99 20.22 16.22
CA SER A 290 -66.31 20.66 17.59
C SER A 290 -66.49 22.19 17.69
N ILE A 291 -65.69 22.99 16.98
CA ILE A 291 -65.90 24.44 16.87
C ILE A 291 -67.27 24.75 16.23
N LEU A 292 -67.67 24.04 15.19
CA LEU A 292 -68.99 24.22 14.56
C LEU A 292 -70.14 23.89 15.53
N PHE A 293 -70.04 22.82 16.32
CA PHE A 293 -71.03 22.51 17.37
C PHE A 293 -71.10 23.60 18.46
N ILE A 294 -69.96 24.15 18.88
CA ILE A 294 -69.91 25.26 19.85
C ILE A 294 -70.59 26.51 19.26
N LEU A 295 -70.35 26.84 17.98
CA LEU A 295 -70.99 27.97 17.30
C LEU A 295 -72.51 27.78 17.17
N VAL A 296 -72.98 26.58 16.81
CA VAL A 296 -74.43 26.26 16.77
C VAL A 296 -75.07 26.38 18.16
N TYR A 297 -74.41 25.89 19.20
CA TYR A 297 -74.87 26.05 20.59
C TYR A 297 -74.93 27.52 21.01
N PHE A 298 -73.92 28.33 20.67
CA PHE A 298 -73.93 29.77 20.93
C PHE A 298 -75.05 30.49 20.17
N ILE A 299 -75.28 30.19 18.89
CA ILE A 299 -76.38 30.76 18.10
C ILE A 299 -77.74 30.38 18.72
N TRP A 300 -77.92 29.13 19.16
CA TRP A 300 -79.13 28.67 19.84
C TRP A 300 -79.34 29.41 21.17
N LYS A 301 -78.29 29.55 21.99
CA LYS A 301 -78.32 30.28 23.27
C LYS A 301 -78.60 31.78 23.08
N CYS A 302 -77.99 32.41 22.08
CA CYS A 302 -78.23 33.82 21.72
C CYS A 302 -79.63 34.06 21.14
N ARG A 303 -80.24 33.07 20.48
CA ARG A 303 -81.66 33.14 20.06
C ARG A 303 -82.61 32.97 21.24
N LYS A 304 -82.29 32.08 22.20
CA LYS A 304 -83.07 31.89 23.43
C LYS A 304 -83.01 33.10 24.38
N ASN A 305 -81.89 33.84 24.40
CA ASN A 305 -81.71 35.02 25.25
C ASN A 305 -82.21 36.35 24.62
N LYS A 306 -83.05 36.29 23.57
CA LYS A 306 -83.54 37.49 22.85
C LYS A 306 -85.05 37.73 22.98
N THR A 307 -85.65 37.22 24.06
CA THR A 307 -87.10 37.30 24.33
C THR A 307 -87.41 37.98 25.67
N GLN A 308 -86.56 38.89 26.15
CA GLN A 308 -86.91 39.77 27.27
C GLN A 308 -86.20 41.14 27.18
N SER A 309 -86.86 42.16 27.75
CA SER A 309 -86.47 43.57 27.84
C SER A 309 -86.50 44.44 26.56
N ARG A 310 -87.39 45.45 26.59
CA ARG A 310 -87.51 46.56 25.64
C ARG A 310 -88.08 47.79 26.40
N ARG A 311 -87.25 48.68 26.95
CA ARG A 311 -87.56 50.12 27.20
C ARG A 311 -86.45 50.89 27.92
N SER A 312 -86.25 52.15 27.49
CA SER A 312 -85.89 53.36 28.27
C SER A 312 -84.61 53.40 29.15
N ASP A 313 -83.84 54.49 29.21
CA ASP A 313 -83.83 55.70 28.35
C ASP A 313 -82.44 56.42 28.36
N LYS A 314 -82.36 57.59 27.70
CA LYS A 314 -81.24 58.57 27.57
C LYS A 314 -80.55 58.92 28.93
N THR A 315 -79.36 59.54 29.00
CA THR A 315 -78.64 60.52 28.13
C THR A 315 -77.08 60.40 28.42
N ASP A 316 -76.07 61.19 28.03
CA ASP A 316 -75.90 62.50 27.33
C ASP A 316 -74.52 62.68 26.63
N HIS A 317 -74.08 63.94 26.41
CA HIS A 317 -72.82 64.46 25.82
C HIS A 317 -71.48 64.01 26.47
N GLY A 318 -70.32 64.13 25.80
CA GLY A 318 -70.05 64.52 24.39
C GLY A 318 -68.61 65.05 24.12
N GLY A 319 -68.24 65.17 22.83
CA GLY A 319 -66.97 65.79 22.34
C GLY A 319 -65.99 64.78 21.68
N LYS A 320 -65.74 64.74 20.36
CA LYS A 320 -65.20 65.72 19.37
C LYS A 320 -63.66 65.75 19.24
N LYS A 321 -63.08 64.92 18.34
CA LYS A 321 -62.43 65.27 17.05
C LYS A 321 -61.35 64.27 16.58
N ASN A 322 -61.01 64.36 15.29
CA ASN A 322 -60.11 63.46 14.52
C ASN A 322 -58.88 64.24 13.99
N ILE A 323 -58.13 63.64 13.02
CA ILE A 323 -56.97 64.19 12.23
C ILE A 323 -55.61 63.96 12.95
N SER A 324 -54.48 63.56 12.34
CA SER A 324 -54.03 63.21 10.96
C SER A 324 -53.03 62.00 11.04
N LYS A 325 -52.82 61.10 10.07
CA LYS A 325 -52.48 61.16 8.62
C LYS A 325 -50.97 61.42 8.33
N MET A 326 -50.43 60.73 7.30
CA MET A 326 -49.05 60.74 6.75
C MET A 326 -47.98 59.95 7.56
N ASN A 327 -47.29 58.92 7.02
CA ASN A 327 -46.30 58.80 5.91
C ASN A 327 -44.85 59.03 6.43
N GLN A 328 -43.74 58.48 5.90
CA GLN A 328 -43.38 57.42 4.93
C GLN A 328 -41.82 57.36 4.86
N THR A 329 -41.17 56.34 4.26
CA THR A 329 -39.71 56.30 3.87
C THR A 329 -38.68 56.39 5.02
N GLU A 330 -37.41 55.96 4.95
CA GLU A 330 -36.67 54.93 4.18
C GLU A 330 -35.31 54.70 4.89
N GLY A 331 -34.59 53.59 4.61
CA GLY A 331 -33.11 53.56 4.58
C GLY A 331 -32.28 53.45 5.89
N ASP A 332 -31.49 52.35 5.98
CA ASP A 332 -30.15 52.17 6.58
C ASP A 332 -29.56 53.22 7.58
N ARG A 333 -28.87 52.85 8.67
CA ARG A 333 -27.60 52.07 8.63
C ARG A 333 -27.03 51.71 10.02
N VAL A 334 -26.76 50.42 10.25
CA VAL A 334 -25.67 49.81 11.07
C VAL A 334 -25.22 50.48 12.40
N ARG A 335 -25.75 49.95 13.52
CA ARG A 335 -24.99 49.43 14.71
C ARG A 335 -23.87 50.29 15.34
N HIS A 336 -24.20 51.04 16.40
CA HIS A 336 -23.66 50.85 17.78
C HIS A 336 -24.15 51.95 18.76
N GLN A 337 -24.92 51.58 19.80
CA GLN A 337 -24.64 51.86 21.23
C GLN A 337 -25.85 51.51 22.13
N LEU A 338 -25.53 51.29 23.41
CA LEU A 338 -26.38 51.18 24.62
C LEU A 338 -27.90 51.01 24.44
N ILE A 339 -28.39 49.85 24.88
CA ILE A 339 -29.70 49.76 25.52
C ILE A 339 -29.55 50.39 26.91
N ASP A 340 -30.08 51.59 27.10
CA ASP A 340 -30.42 52.09 28.43
C ASP A 340 -31.57 53.11 28.36
N HIS A 341 -32.21 53.34 29.51
CA HIS A 341 -33.28 54.31 29.77
C HIS A 341 -34.70 53.98 29.24
N GLN A 342 -35.35 52.95 29.79
CA GLN A 342 -36.81 53.03 30.08
C GLN A 342 -37.37 52.04 31.14
N THR A 343 -36.81 52.01 32.36
CA THR A 343 -37.44 51.35 33.53
C THR A 343 -37.18 52.08 34.86
N VAL A 344 -37.52 53.37 34.95
CA VAL A 344 -37.56 54.12 36.23
C VAL A 344 -38.78 55.05 36.26
N GLN A 345 -39.94 54.55 36.72
CA GLN A 345 -41.02 55.43 37.24
C GLN A 345 -42.10 54.77 38.12
N ILE A 346 -41.81 53.68 38.84
CA ILE A 346 -42.66 53.22 39.96
C ILE A 346 -41.79 52.74 41.13
N GLU A 347 -41.20 53.67 41.89
CA GLU A 347 -40.88 53.46 43.31
C GLU A 347 -40.71 54.79 44.05
N ASP A 348 -41.77 55.61 44.06
CA ASP A 348 -41.94 56.74 44.98
C ASP A 348 -43.43 56.84 45.37
N LEU A 349 -43.73 57.50 46.49
CA LEU A 349 -45.06 57.64 47.12
C LEU A 349 -45.68 56.36 47.69
N SER A 350 -44.89 55.48 48.32
CA SER A 350 -45.37 54.34 49.12
C SER A 350 -45.55 54.63 50.62
N GLU A 351 -45.49 55.90 51.07
CA GLU A 351 -45.67 56.25 52.49
C GLU A 351 -46.74 57.32 52.75
N ARG A 352 -48.01 56.89 52.79
CA ARG A 352 -49.06 57.55 53.58
C ARG A 352 -50.17 56.56 53.98
N LYS A 353 -50.19 56.15 55.25
CA LYS A 353 -51.29 55.40 55.85
C LYS A 353 -52.53 56.29 55.99
N VAL A 354 -53.69 55.82 55.51
CA VAL A 354 -55.02 56.04 56.09
C VAL A 354 -55.84 54.76 55.87
N GLU A 355 -56.71 54.42 56.82
CA GLU A 355 -57.52 53.19 56.78
C GLU A 355 -58.62 53.19 55.71
N THR A 356 -58.95 52.01 55.19
CA THR A 356 -60.30 51.41 55.38
C THR A 356 -60.32 49.93 54.97
N GLU A 357 -61.23 49.17 55.56
CA GLU A 357 -61.37 47.73 55.35
C GLU A 357 -62.43 47.42 54.26
N ASP A 358 -61.99 46.94 53.09
CA ASP A 358 -62.65 45.83 52.37
C ASP A 358 -61.71 45.26 51.28
N SER A 359 -62.14 44.21 50.57
CA SER A 359 -61.55 43.69 49.32
C SER A 359 -60.15 43.04 49.43
N GLN A 360 -59.91 42.23 50.47
CA GLN A 360 -58.77 41.28 50.47
C GLN A 360 -58.86 40.18 49.39
N ALA A 361 -60.00 40.05 48.69
CA ALA A 361 -60.19 39.05 47.63
C ALA A 361 -59.44 39.38 46.31
N GLU A 362 -59.37 40.66 45.92
CA GLU A 362 -58.97 41.03 44.55
C GLU A 362 -57.46 41.26 44.39
N ARG A 363 -56.71 41.41 45.50
CA ARG A 363 -55.25 41.64 45.49
C ARG A 363 -54.40 40.37 45.30
N ARG A 364 -54.98 39.27 44.80
CA ARG A 364 -54.25 38.01 44.48
C ARG A 364 -54.05 37.74 42.99
N GLN A 365 -54.74 38.45 42.09
CA GLN A 365 -54.75 38.11 40.65
C GLN A 365 -53.80 38.94 39.77
N VAL A 366 -53.12 39.96 40.33
CA VAL A 366 -52.14 40.79 39.58
C VAL A 366 -50.68 40.37 39.85
N GLN A 367 -50.38 39.73 40.99
CA GLN A 367 -49.03 39.27 41.32
C GLN A 367 -48.65 37.88 40.76
N SER A 368 -49.58 37.15 40.13
CA SER A 368 -49.33 35.78 39.65
C SER A 368 -48.79 35.68 38.22
N PHE A 369 -48.67 36.79 37.47
CA PHE A 369 -48.40 36.75 36.02
C PHE A 369 -46.98 37.17 35.58
N PHE A 370 -46.17 37.71 36.50
CA PHE A 370 -44.82 38.21 36.20
C PHE A 370 -43.61 37.35 36.61
N PRO A 371 -43.67 36.36 37.53
CA PRO A 371 -42.49 35.57 37.88
C PRO A 371 -41.89 34.78 36.70
N TRP A 372 -42.71 34.11 35.90
CA TRP A 372 -42.22 33.12 34.93
C TRP A 372 -41.51 33.73 33.72
N THR A 373 -41.88 34.94 33.31
CA THR A 373 -41.22 35.68 32.21
C THR A 373 -39.87 36.24 32.62
N ILE A 374 -39.71 36.69 33.88
CA ILE A 374 -38.42 37.09 34.44
C ILE A 374 -37.51 35.87 34.60
N ILE A 375 -38.00 34.79 35.23
CA ILE A 375 -37.23 33.55 35.44
C ILE A 375 -36.78 32.95 34.09
N SER A 376 -37.63 32.94 33.08
CA SER A 376 -37.28 32.43 31.75
C SER A 376 -36.26 33.30 31.02
N ARG A 377 -36.35 34.64 31.17
CA ARG A 377 -35.38 35.57 30.59
C ARG A 377 -34.02 35.45 31.27
N GLN A 378 -34.00 35.42 32.61
CA GLN A 378 -32.77 35.30 33.37
C GLN A 378 -32.07 33.98 33.07
N LYS A 379 -32.80 32.85 33.06
CA LYS A 379 -32.26 31.55 32.65
C LYS A 379 -31.64 31.58 31.23
N LEU A 380 -32.25 32.28 30.28
CA LEU A 380 -31.68 32.44 28.93
C LEU A 380 -30.43 33.32 28.91
N GLN A 381 -30.31 34.29 29.82
CA GLN A 381 -29.09 35.08 29.98
C GLN A 381 -27.98 34.26 30.64
N ASP A 382 -28.28 33.47 31.67
CA ASP A 382 -27.35 32.55 32.33
C ASP A 382 -26.83 31.48 31.34
N GLU A 383 -27.71 30.96 30.47
CA GLU A 383 -27.38 30.00 29.41
C GLU A 383 -26.55 30.62 28.27
N GLU A 384 -26.74 31.92 27.96
CA GLU A 384 -25.88 32.62 27.01
C GLU A 384 -24.52 33.00 27.61
N GLU A 385 -24.47 33.36 28.90
CA GLU A 385 -23.23 33.69 29.61
C GLU A 385 -22.34 32.47 29.79
N THR A 386 -22.87 31.35 30.32
CA THR A 386 -22.14 30.08 30.42
C THR A 386 -21.66 29.58 29.05
N ARG A 387 -22.43 29.78 27.98
CA ARG A 387 -22.01 29.49 26.59
C ARG A 387 -20.88 30.40 26.10
N ARG A 388 -20.90 31.70 26.43
CA ARG A 388 -19.79 32.63 26.13
C ARG A 388 -18.53 32.27 26.92
N GLU A 389 -18.66 31.85 28.18
CA GLU A 389 -17.54 31.35 28.98
C GLU A 389 -16.95 30.06 28.42
N ALA A 390 -17.78 29.10 28.02
CA ALA A 390 -17.33 27.87 27.36
C ALA A 390 -16.55 28.17 26.06
N GLN A 391 -17.07 29.06 25.20
CA GLN A 391 -16.35 29.51 23.99
C GLN A 391 -15.05 30.24 24.30
N LYS A 392 -14.99 31.00 25.40
CA LYS A 392 -13.77 31.68 25.87
C LYS A 392 -12.74 30.68 26.38
N GLN A 393 -13.15 29.66 27.13
CA GLN A 393 -12.29 28.56 27.56
C GLN A 393 -11.74 27.78 26.36
N GLU A 394 -12.61 27.33 25.46
CA GLU A 394 -12.24 26.60 24.24
C GLU A 394 -11.22 27.40 23.41
N LYS A 395 -11.46 28.70 23.22
CA LYS A 395 -10.51 29.59 22.54
C LYS A 395 -9.15 29.61 23.23
N THR A 396 -9.08 29.74 24.56
CA THR A 396 -7.78 29.72 25.27
C THR A 396 -7.09 28.35 25.23
N GLU A 397 -7.84 27.27 25.08
CA GLU A 397 -7.28 25.92 24.88
C GLU A 397 -6.69 25.77 23.47
N TRP A 398 -7.39 26.25 22.44
CA TRP A 398 -6.87 26.33 21.08
C TRP A 398 -5.63 27.23 20.96
N GLU A 399 -5.61 28.36 21.67
CA GLU A 399 -4.45 29.26 21.72
C GLU A 399 -3.23 28.59 22.37
N LYS A 400 -3.41 27.79 23.44
CA LYS A 400 -2.34 26.95 24.02
C LYS A 400 -1.84 25.90 23.04
N LYS A 401 -2.75 25.08 22.48
CA LYS A 401 -2.44 24.05 21.47
C LYS A 401 -1.66 24.61 20.28
N LEU A 402 -1.99 25.84 19.84
CA LEU A 402 -1.28 26.54 18.76
C LEU A 402 0.14 26.98 19.16
N GLN A 403 0.39 27.33 20.42
CA GLN A 403 1.75 27.63 20.89
C GLN A 403 2.58 26.35 21.08
N ASP A 404 1.99 25.27 21.58
CA ASP A 404 2.66 23.96 21.72
C ASP A 404 3.01 23.35 20.35
N GLU A 405 2.18 23.56 19.32
CA GLU A 405 2.48 23.23 17.93
C GLU A 405 3.61 24.09 17.34
N LYS A 406 3.62 25.41 17.60
CA LYS A 406 4.72 26.30 17.19
C LYS A 406 6.04 25.95 17.86
N LYS A 407 6.01 25.60 19.14
CA LYS A 407 7.20 25.16 19.89
C LYS A 407 7.78 23.88 19.29
N ARG A 408 6.96 22.85 19.09
CA ARG A 408 7.40 21.57 18.47
C ARG A 408 7.96 21.77 17.05
N ARG A 409 7.43 22.72 16.28
CA ARG A 409 7.99 23.09 14.96
C ARG A 409 9.37 23.74 15.07
N MET A 410 9.56 24.67 16.02
CA MET A 410 10.86 25.29 16.26
C MET A 410 11.92 24.27 16.71
N GLU A 411 11.54 23.34 17.59
CA GLU A 411 12.40 22.25 18.05
C GLU A 411 12.80 21.31 16.88
N ALA A 412 11.84 20.91 16.04
CA ALA A 412 12.10 20.12 14.83
C ALA A 412 12.93 20.88 13.78
N GLU A 413 12.79 22.19 13.65
CA GLU A 413 13.62 23.00 12.74
C GLU A 413 15.09 23.07 13.18
N GLU A 414 15.38 23.05 14.49
CA GLU A 414 16.75 22.92 15.00
C GLU A 414 17.32 21.50 14.82
N GLU A 415 16.52 20.46 15.03
CA GLU A 415 16.92 19.08 14.73
C GLU A 415 17.24 18.89 13.23
N VAL A 416 16.45 19.48 12.32
CA VAL A 416 16.73 19.47 10.89
C VAL A 416 18.02 20.25 10.54
N LYS A 417 18.39 21.28 11.30
CA LYS A 417 19.66 22.00 11.13
C LYS A 417 20.86 21.16 11.57
N THR A 418 20.80 20.50 12.72
CA THR A 418 21.91 19.64 13.20
C THR A 418 22.10 18.43 12.30
N LEU A 419 21.02 17.74 11.89
CA LEU A 419 21.06 16.64 10.92
C LEU A 419 21.63 17.07 9.56
N ARG A 420 21.36 18.31 9.12
CA ARG A 420 21.95 18.88 7.90
C ARG A 420 23.45 19.13 8.03
N GLN A 421 23.93 19.61 9.18
CA GLN A 421 25.37 19.78 9.44
C GLN A 421 26.09 18.42 9.49
N GLU A 422 25.53 17.45 10.22
CA GLU A 422 26.09 16.10 10.35
C GLU A 422 26.12 15.36 9.00
N LYS A 423 25.06 15.52 8.17
CA LYS A 423 25.09 15.05 6.77
C LYS A 423 26.22 15.71 5.98
N GLY A 424 26.40 17.03 6.09
CA GLY A 424 27.48 17.73 5.39
C GLY A 424 28.89 17.20 5.74
N PHE A 425 29.11 16.81 7.00
CA PHE A 425 30.35 16.16 7.43
C PHE A 425 30.53 14.76 6.83
N ARG A 426 29.49 13.92 6.84
CA ARG A 426 29.50 12.61 6.17
C ARG A 426 29.73 12.72 4.65
N ASP A 427 29.07 13.67 3.99
CA ASP A 427 29.26 13.93 2.57
C ASP A 427 30.72 14.33 2.25
N GLN A 428 31.39 15.10 3.11
CA GLN A 428 32.83 15.40 2.99
C GLN A 428 33.71 14.15 3.17
N GLN A 429 33.42 13.31 4.16
CA GLN A 429 34.15 12.04 4.37
C GLN A 429 34.01 11.10 3.17
N ILE A 430 32.81 11.00 2.58
CA ILE A 430 32.54 10.19 1.38
C ILE A 430 33.33 10.72 0.17
N GLN A 431 33.42 12.05 -0.01
CA GLN A 431 34.25 12.62 -1.09
C GLN A 431 35.74 12.37 -0.86
N GLN A 432 36.22 12.35 0.39
CA GLN A 432 37.61 12.00 0.69
C GLN A 432 37.89 10.52 0.36
N LEU A 433 37.09 9.59 0.90
CA LEU A 433 37.18 8.16 0.59
C LEU A 433 37.13 7.87 -0.91
N LYS A 434 36.31 8.61 -1.67
CA LYS A 434 36.25 8.49 -3.14
C LYS A 434 37.55 8.91 -3.83
N ARG A 435 38.20 9.99 -3.38
CA ARG A 435 39.52 10.41 -3.91
C ARG A 435 40.62 9.42 -3.56
N ASP A 436 40.60 8.87 -2.36
CA ASP A 436 41.60 7.90 -1.90
C ASP A 436 41.45 6.58 -2.66
N LEU A 437 40.23 6.09 -2.86
CA LEU A 437 39.93 4.91 -3.68
C LEU A 437 40.33 5.12 -5.14
N GLN A 438 40.04 6.28 -5.73
CA GLN A 438 40.46 6.59 -7.10
C GLN A 438 41.99 6.65 -7.22
N THR A 439 42.68 7.20 -6.21
CA THR A 439 44.15 7.22 -6.16
C THR A 439 44.71 5.80 -6.09
N GLN A 440 44.18 4.95 -5.20
CA GLN A 440 44.58 3.54 -5.12
C GLN A 440 44.34 2.79 -6.44
N ASN A 441 43.20 2.99 -7.10
CA ASN A 441 42.91 2.35 -8.38
C ASN A 441 43.96 2.70 -9.44
N THR A 442 44.31 3.98 -9.59
CA THR A 442 45.37 4.41 -10.53
C THR A 442 46.78 3.92 -10.16
N GLN A 443 47.04 3.57 -8.89
CA GLN A 443 48.28 2.91 -8.50
C GLN A 443 48.29 1.41 -8.85
N TRP A 444 47.15 0.72 -8.68
CA TRP A 444 46.98 -0.67 -9.08
C TRP A 444 47.06 -0.86 -10.60
N GLU A 445 46.42 0.03 -11.37
CA GLU A 445 46.49 0.03 -12.84
C GLU A 445 47.93 0.16 -13.35
N LYS A 446 48.74 1.04 -12.75
CA LYS A 446 50.17 1.19 -13.07
C LYS A 446 50.98 -0.05 -12.73
N LYS A 447 50.79 -0.62 -11.52
CA LYS A 447 51.47 -1.86 -11.12
C LYS A 447 51.17 -3.02 -12.07
N LEU A 448 49.91 -3.14 -12.52
CA LEU A 448 49.51 -4.16 -13.49
C LEU A 448 50.24 -3.96 -14.83
N GLN A 449 50.32 -2.73 -15.34
CA GLN A 449 51.07 -2.40 -16.56
C GLN A 449 52.57 -2.68 -16.42
N ASP A 450 53.17 -2.38 -15.26
CA ASP A 450 54.58 -2.68 -14.97
C ASP A 450 54.84 -4.20 -14.90
N GLU A 451 53.92 -4.99 -14.32
CA GLU A 451 54.00 -6.45 -14.29
C GLU A 451 53.79 -7.08 -15.68
N GLU A 452 52.84 -6.60 -16.47
CA GLU A 452 52.64 -7.02 -17.86
C GLU A 452 53.86 -6.72 -18.73
N LYS A 453 54.47 -5.53 -18.57
CA LYS A 453 55.70 -5.16 -19.27
C LYS A 453 56.86 -6.08 -18.89
N ARG A 454 57.09 -6.33 -17.59
CA ARG A 454 58.14 -7.26 -17.12
C ARG A 454 57.91 -8.69 -17.60
N LYS A 455 56.65 -9.12 -17.73
CA LYS A 455 56.30 -10.42 -18.29
C LYS A 455 56.64 -10.49 -19.78
N MET A 456 56.31 -9.47 -20.58
CA MET A 456 56.69 -9.43 -22.00
C MET A 456 58.23 -9.44 -22.20
N GLU A 457 58.96 -8.70 -21.37
CA GLU A 457 60.43 -8.69 -21.39
C GLU A 457 61.01 -10.08 -21.10
N ALA A 458 60.50 -10.78 -20.08
CA ALA A 458 60.91 -12.14 -19.75
C ALA A 458 60.49 -13.17 -20.83
N GLU A 459 59.33 -13.01 -21.47
CA GLU A 459 58.92 -13.88 -22.58
C GLU A 459 59.82 -13.71 -23.82
N GLU A 460 60.35 -12.51 -24.09
CA GLU A 460 61.30 -12.27 -25.18
C GLU A 460 62.71 -12.81 -24.86
N GLU A 461 63.17 -12.68 -23.61
CA GLU A 461 64.40 -13.32 -23.13
C GLU A 461 64.32 -14.85 -23.28
N VAL A 462 63.21 -15.47 -22.89
CA VAL A 462 62.98 -16.92 -23.04
C VAL A 462 62.93 -17.38 -24.51
N LYS A 463 62.42 -16.56 -25.44
CA LYS A 463 62.51 -16.85 -26.89
C LYS A 463 63.96 -16.82 -27.37
N THR A 464 64.72 -15.81 -26.95
CA THR A 464 66.13 -15.63 -27.33
C THR A 464 66.98 -16.81 -26.83
N LEU A 465 66.85 -17.18 -25.56
CA LEU A 465 67.53 -18.34 -24.96
C LEU A 465 67.13 -19.67 -25.63
N ARG A 466 65.89 -19.80 -26.12
CA ARG A 466 65.47 -20.98 -26.90
C ARG A 466 66.19 -21.06 -28.25
N GLN A 467 66.31 -19.94 -28.98
CA GLN A 467 67.04 -19.89 -30.26
C GLN A 467 68.54 -20.19 -30.08
N GLU A 468 69.17 -19.65 -29.03
CA GLU A 468 70.55 -19.99 -28.68
C GLU A 468 70.71 -21.49 -28.36
N LYS A 469 69.79 -22.08 -27.60
CA LYS A 469 69.80 -23.50 -27.31
C LYS A 469 69.67 -24.34 -28.59
N GLU A 470 68.73 -24.03 -29.46
CA GLU A 470 68.51 -24.76 -30.72
C GLU A 470 69.76 -24.69 -31.62
N SER A 471 70.44 -23.54 -31.69
CA SER A 471 71.72 -23.36 -32.38
C SER A 471 72.84 -24.24 -31.78
N ARG A 472 72.97 -24.27 -30.44
CA ARG A 472 73.97 -25.10 -29.74
C ARG A 472 73.67 -26.60 -29.87
N ASP A 473 72.41 -27.00 -29.83
CA ASP A 473 72.00 -28.39 -30.05
C ASP A 473 72.34 -28.83 -31.50
N GLN A 474 72.16 -27.96 -32.51
CA GLN A 474 72.61 -28.21 -33.89
C GLN A 474 74.14 -28.38 -33.98
N GLN A 475 74.93 -27.51 -33.33
CA GLN A 475 76.39 -27.65 -33.29
C GLN A 475 76.83 -28.97 -32.63
N ILE A 476 76.18 -29.39 -31.55
CA ILE A 476 76.45 -30.67 -30.89
C ILE A 476 76.13 -31.86 -31.80
N GLN A 477 75.05 -31.80 -32.59
CA GLN A 477 74.74 -32.84 -33.57
C GLN A 477 75.72 -32.86 -34.75
N GLN A 478 76.28 -31.71 -35.15
CA GLN A 478 77.35 -31.67 -36.15
C GLN A 478 78.61 -32.38 -35.64
N LEU A 479 79.12 -31.96 -34.47
CA LEU A 479 80.31 -32.55 -33.86
C LEU A 479 80.19 -34.07 -33.64
N LYS A 480 78.99 -34.58 -33.30
CA LYS A 480 78.73 -36.02 -33.21
C LYS A 480 78.89 -36.75 -34.55
N ARG A 481 78.40 -36.18 -35.65
CA ARG A 481 78.57 -36.75 -37.00
C ARG A 481 80.03 -36.74 -37.44
N ASP A 482 80.76 -35.67 -37.13
CA ASP A 482 82.18 -35.55 -37.46
C ASP A 482 83.02 -36.58 -36.69
N LEU A 483 82.77 -36.77 -35.39
CA LEU A 483 83.39 -37.81 -34.57
C LEU A 483 83.06 -39.23 -35.04
N GLN A 484 81.80 -39.52 -35.42
CA GLN A 484 81.46 -40.81 -36.03
C GLN A 484 82.17 -41.04 -37.36
N THR A 485 82.36 -39.99 -38.15
CA THR A 485 83.06 -40.07 -39.44
C THR A 485 84.56 -40.36 -39.24
N GLN A 486 85.21 -39.70 -38.28
CA GLN A 486 86.60 -40.03 -37.90
C GLN A 486 86.74 -41.46 -37.39
N ASN A 487 85.85 -41.90 -36.49
CA ASN A 487 85.91 -43.25 -35.91
C ASN A 487 85.72 -44.35 -36.98
N ASN A 488 84.94 -44.08 -38.02
CA ASN A 488 84.74 -44.99 -39.16
C ASN A 488 85.86 -44.92 -40.22
N GLN A 489 86.81 -43.99 -40.09
CA GLN A 489 87.96 -43.84 -40.99
C GLN A 489 89.27 -44.44 -40.43
N VAL A 490 89.27 -44.93 -39.19
CA VAL A 490 90.41 -45.68 -38.63
C VAL A 490 90.48 -47.06 -39.30
N PRO A 491 91.57 -47.42 -40.01
CA PRO A 491 91.71 -48.75 -40.59
C PRO A 491 91.79 -49.82 -39.50
N ALA A 492 91.13 -50.96 -39.71
CA ALA A 492 91.28 -52.13 -38.85
C ALA A 492 92.64 -52.81 -39.10
N GLN A 493 93.69 -52.26 -38.49
CA GLN A 493 95.07 -52.67 -38.69
C GLN A 493 95.66 -53.30 -37.42
N ASP A 494 95.08 -54.42 -36.98
CA ASP A 494 95.78 -55.59 -36.40
C ASP A 494 94.79 -56.67 -35.95
N ARG A 495 94.61 -57.72 -36.79
CA ARG A 495 94.47 -59.12 -36.36
C ARG A 495 94.66 -60.08 -37.53
#